data_AF-A0A1Y5SMI6-F1
#
_entry.id   AF-A0A1Y5SMI6-F1
#
_cell.length_a   1.000
_cell.length_b   1.000
_cell.length_c   1.000
_cell.angle_alpha   90.00
_cell.angle_beta   90.00
_cell.angle_gamma   90.00
#
_symmetry.space_group_name_H-M   'P 1'
#
loop_
_entity.id
_entity.type
_entity.pdbx_description
1 polymer ?
#
loop_
_entity_poly.entity_id
_entity_poly.type
_entity_poly.pdbx_seq_one_letter_code
_entity_poly.pdbx_strand_id
1 'polypeptide(L)'
;MIEPAVLLTCASIILGFVFIPGPATSLTVARATTSGTRVGIATGAGITAGDFLHTIVFAVASGGLGTFLRRNPAVLRWQGKVVGSIYCALGVRLALQER
;
A
#
# COMPACT_ATOMS: atom_id res chain seq x y z
N MET A 1 22.56 -15.03 -0.70
CA MET A 1 23.04 -14.01 -1.66
C MET A 1 21.89 -13.76 -2.63
N ILE A 2 21.41 -12.53 -2.75
CA ILE A 2 20.34 -12.19 -3.71
C ILE A 2 20.96 -12.28 -5.12
N GLU A 3 20.32 -13.05 -5.99
CA GLU A 3 20.79 -13.25 -7.37
C GLU A 3 20.70 -11.93 -8.14
N PRO A 4 21.72 -11.55 -8.94
CA PRO A 4 21.71 -10.29 -9.69
C PRO A 4 20.50 -10.18 -10.64
N ALA A 5 19.98 -11.31 -11.15
CA ALA A 5 18.75 -11.32 -11.93
C ALA A 5 17.51 -10.89 -11.14
N VAL A 6 17.44 -11.24 -9.85
CA VAL A 6 16.34 -10.82 -8.96
C VAL A 6 16.41 -9.33 -8.68
N LEU A 7 17.61 -8.78 -8.46
CA LEU A 7 17.79 -7.33 -8.29
C LEU A 7 17.39 -6.56 -9.54
N LEU A 8 17.77 -7.03 -10.73
CA LEU A 8 17.39 -6.40 -11.99
C LEU A 8 15.87 -6.44 -12.23
N THR A 9 15.23 -7.57 -11.91
CA THR A 9 13.77 -7.72 -12.04
C THR A 9 13.02 -6.83 -11.04
N CYS A 10 13.46 -6.77 -9.78
CA CYS A 10 12.87 -5.87 -8.80
C CYS A 10 13.07 -4.40 -9.19
N ALA A 11 14.27 -4.03 -9.65
CA ALA A 11 14.56 -2.68 -10.10
C ALA A 11 13.69 -2.28 -11.30
N SER A 12 13.50 -3.16 -12.28
CA SER A 12 12.65 -2.88 -13.45
C SER A 12 11.16 -2.75 -13.08
N ILE A 13 10.66 -3.59 -12.17
CA ILE A 13 9.28 -3.48 -11.65
C ILE A 13 9.09 -2.15 -10.93
N ILE A 14 10.01 -1.77 -10.03
CA ILE A 14 9.94 -0.51 -9.27
C ILE A 14 10.00 0.69 -10.23
N LEU A 15 10.86 0.64 -11.25
CA LEU A 15 10.94 1.68 -12.28
C LEU A 15 9.65 1.80 -13.09
N GLY A 16 9.01 0.67 -13.42
CA GLY A 16 7.71 0.64 -14.09
C GLY A 16 6.59 1.24 -13.23
N PHE A 17 6.57 0.93 -11.93
CA PHE A 17 5.57 1.44 -11.00
C PHE A 17 5.72 2.96 -10.75
N VAL A 18 6.95 3.48 -10.83
CA VAL A 18 7.21 4.93 -10.78
C VAL A 18 6.43 5.69 -11.85
N PHE A 19 6.16 5.05 -12.99
CA PHE A 19 5.48 5.66 -14.13
C PHE A 19 3.95 5.59 -14.03
N ILE A 20 3.40 4.81 -13.11
CA ILE A 20 1.96 4.71 -12.84
C ILE A 20 1.72 5.46 -11.52
N PRO A 21 1.63 6.80 -11.56
CA PRO A 21 1.40 7.58 -10.35
C PRO A 21 0.07 7.16 -9.73
N GLY A 22 0.13 6.62 -8.51
CA GLY A 22 -1.06 6.28 -7.75
C GLY A 22 -1.96 7.50 -7.46
N PRO A 23 -3.12 7.27 -6.84
CA PRO A 23 -4.08 8.34 -6.55
C PRO A 23 -3.48 9.49 -5.72
N ALA A 24 -2.62 9.16 -4.75
CA ALA A 24 -2.00 10.14 -3.85
C ALA A 24 -0.94 11.02 -4.53
N THR A 25 -0.10 10.44 -5.39
CA THR A 25 0.91 11.18 -6.15
C THR A 25 0.24 12.03 -7.23
N SER A 26 -0.79 11.49 -7.91
CA SER A 26 -1.63 12.24 -8.86
C SER A 26 -2.31 13.44 -8.20
N LEU A 27 -2.87 13.27 -6.99
CA LEU A 27 -3.45 14.38 -6.21
C LEU A 27 -2.40 15.43 -5.84
N THR A 28 -1.22 14.99 -5.40
CA THR A 28 -0.12 15.89 -5.00
C THR A 28 0.38 16.70 -6.20
N VAL A 29 0.55 16.06 -7.36
CA VAL A 29 0.92 16.71 -8.61
C VAL A 29 -0.16 17.69 -9.04
N ALA A 30 -1.43 17.28 -9.03
CA ALA A 30 -2.55 18.17 -9.36
C ALA A 30 -2.55 19.43 -8.48
N ARG A 31 -2.44 19.25 -7.15
CA ARG A 31 -2.38 20.36 -6.17
C ARG A 31 -1.14 21.24 -6.37
N ALA A 32 0.00 20.66 -6.74
CA ALA A 32 1.22 21.41 -7.04
C ALA A 32 1.03 22.29 -8.28
N THR A 33 0.36 21.79 -9.32
CA THR A 33 0.12 22.53 -10.56
C THR A 33 -1.01 23.56 -10.43
N THR A 34 -2.12 23.25 -9.73
CA THR A 34 -3.27 24.18 -9.61
C THR A 34 -3.17 25.17 -8.46
N SER A 35 -2.57 24.78 -7.33
CA SER A 35 -2.57 25.57 -6.08
C SER A 35 -1.19 26.09 -5.69
N GLY A 36 -0.18 25.86 -6.55
CA GLY A 36 1.20 26.30 -6.38
C GLY A 36 2.07 25.31 -5.61
N THR A 37 3.38 25.42 -5.83
CA THR A 37 4.42 24.52 -5.30
C THR A 37 4.35 24.38 -3.77
N ARG A 38 3.99 25.44 -3.05
CA ARG A 38 3.89 25.43 -1.59
C ARG A 38 2.78 24.50 -1.07
N VAL A 39 1.64 24.47 -1.75
CA VAL A 39 0.50 23.58 -1.41
C VAL A 39 0.82 22.14 -1.80
N GLY A 40 1.50 21.95 -2.94
CA GLY A 40 2.02 20.65 -3.36
C GLY A 40 2.97 20.03 -2.33
N ILE A 41 3.97 20.78 -1.88
CA ILE A 41 4.94 20.32 -0.86
C ILE A 41 4.23 20.02 0.47
N ALA A 42 3.33 20.90 0.93
CA ALA A 42 2.59 20.67 2.17
C ALA A 42 1.72 19.39 2.11
N THR A 43 1.07 19.15 0.97
CA THR A 43 0.23 17.96 0.77
C THR A 43 1.09 16.69 0.71
N GLY A 44 2.19 16.73 -0.06
CA GLY A 44 3.12 15.59 -0.16
C GLY A 44 3.78 15.26 1.18
N ALA A 45 4.22 16.27 1.92
CA ALA A 45 4.79 16.07 3.26
C ALA A 45 3.78 15.45 4.23
N GLY A 46 2.52 15.90 4.18
CA GLY A 46 1.45 15.32 4.99
C GLY A 46 1.19 13.84 4.66
N ILE A 47 1.16 13.49 3.38
CA ILE A 47 0.97 12.10 2.92
C ILE A 47 2.12 11.21 3.39
N THR A 48 3.37 11.61 3.14
CA THR A 48 4.55 10.83 3.56
C THR A 48 4.63 10.70 5.08
N ALA A 49 4.35 11.77 5.82
CA ALA A 49 4.32 11.72 7.28
C ALA A 49 3.24 10.78 7.81
N GLY A 50 2.04 10.82 7.22
CA GLY A 50 0.94 9.92 7.57
C GLY A 50 1.27 8.46 7.28
N ASP A 51 1.83 8.17 6.11
CA ASP A 51 2.23 6.82 5.71
C ASP A 51 3.33 6.25 6.63
N PHE A 52 4.29 7.10 6.99
CA PHE A 52 5.36 6.73 7.91
C PHE A 52 4.84 6.44 9.32
N LEU A 53 3.96 7.30 9.85
CA LEU A 53 3.31 7.07 11.14
C LEU A 53 2.47 5.80 11.14
N HIS A 54 1.69 5.57 10.08
CA HIS A 54 0.91 4.34 9.93
C HIS A 54 1.81 3.10 9.93
N THR A 55 2.91 3.14 9.16
CA THR A 55 3.89 2.04 9.11
C THR A 55 4.52 1.78 10.47
N ILE A 56 4.89 2.83 11.23
CA ILE A 56 5.43 2.68 12.59
C ILE A 56 4.39 2.06 13.53
N VAL A 57 3.16 2.57 13.52
CA VAL A 57 2.08 2.04 14.35
C VAL A 57 1.85 0.57 14.03
N PHE A 58 1.82 0.21 12.75
CA PHE A 58 1.68 -1.18 12.32
C PHE A 58 2.88 -2.03 12.73
N ALA A 59 4.10 -1.54 12.57
CA ALA A 59 5.32 -2.24 12.98
C ALA A 59 5.32 -2.56 14.48
N VAL A 60 4.96 -1.58 15.33
CA VAL A 60 4.86 -1.78 16.78
C VAL A 60 3.69 -2.72 17.14
N ALA A 61 2.52 -2.51 16.53
CA ALA A 61 1.35 -3.35 16.78
C ALA A 61 1.57 -4.81 16.34
N SER A 62 2.26 -5.02 15.21
CA SER A 62 2.55 -6.35 14.68
C SER A 62 3.50 -7.16 15.55
N GLY A 63 4.36 -6.54 16.37
CA GLY A 63 5.15 -7.25 17.38
C GLY A 63 4.28 -7.93 18.44
N GLY A 64 3.25 -7.24 18.92
CA GLY A 64 2.26 -7.78 19.87
C GLY A 64 1.28 -8.76 19.21
N LEU A 65 0.69 -8.35 18.08
CA LEU A 65 -0.26 -9.18 17.33
C LEU A 65 0.39 -10.45 16.77
N GLY A 66 1.63 -10.40 16.29
CA GLY A 66 2.32 -11.56 15.73
C GLY A 66 2.48 -12.69 16.75
N THR A 67 2.71 -12.34 18.01
CA THR A 67 2.79 -13.32 19.11
C THR A 67 1.41 -13.94 19.43
N PHE A 68 0.34 -13.15 19.36
CA PHE A 68 -1.04 -13.60 19.59
C PHE A 68 -1.57 -14.47 18.43
N LEU A 69 -1.33 -14.06 17.18
CA LEU A 69 -1.69 -14.81 15.97
C LEU A 69 -0.98 -16.17 15.93
N ARG A 70 0.29 -16.24 16.36
CA ARG A 70 1.06 -17.49 16.41
C ARG A 70 0.55 -18.46 17.49
N ARG A 71 -0.13 -17.94 18.52
CA ARG A 71 -0.73 -18.74 19.59
C ARG A 71 -2.09 -19.33 19.18
N ASN A 72 -2.76 -18.79 18.16
CA ASN A 72 -4.10 -19.23 17.76
C ASN A 72 -4.23 -19.45 16.24
N PRO A 73 -3.87 -20.64 15.72
CA PRO A 73 -3.88 -20.92 14.27
C PRO A 73 -5.28 -20.89 13.64
N ALA A 74 -6.34 -20.99 14.44
CA ALA A 74 -7.71 -20.84 13.99
C ALA A 74 -8.03 -19.40 13.53
N VAL A 75 -7.49 -18.40 14.23
CA VAL A 75 -7.68 -16.97 13.89
C VAL A 75 -7.02 -16.65 12.56
N LEU A 76 -5.81 -17.17 12.31
CA LEU A 76 -5.09 -16.96 11.06
C LEU A 76 -5.85 -17.55 9.86
N ARG A 77 -6.45 -18.74 10.02
CA ARG A 77 -7.29 -19.36 8.99
C ARG A 77 -8.56 -18.57 8.72
N TRP A 78 -9.21 -18.05 9.76
CA TRP A 78 -10.43 -17.26 9.61
C TRP A 78 -10.12 -15.90 8.96
N GLN A 79 -9.03 -15.24 9.36
CA GLN A 79 -8.53 -14.00 8.76
C GLN A 79 -8.26 -14.16 7.27
N GLY A 80 -7.56 -15.23 6.86
CA GLY A 80 -7.30 -15.50 5.44
C GLY A 80 -8.58 -15.67 4.62
N LYS A 81 -9.58 -16.38 5.16
CA LYS A 81 -10.89 -16.53 4.50
C LYS A 81 -11.65 -15.21 4.37
N VAL A 82 -11.65 -14.40 5.43
CA VAL A 82 -12.33 -13.10 5.43
C VAL A 82 -11.66 -12.14 4.44
N VAL A 83 -10.33 -11.99 4.51
CA VAL A 83 -9.58 -11.10 3.60
C VAL A 83 -9.74 -11.55 2.15
N GLY A 84 -9.60 -12.85 1.87
CA GLY A 84 -9.78 -13.40 0.53
C GLY A 84 -11.20 -13.23 -0.02
N SER A 85 -12.22 -13.42 0.83
CA SER A 85 -13.62 -13.20 0.46
C SER A 85 -13.90 -11.74 0.14
N ILE A 86 -13.42 -10.80 0.97
CA ILE A 86 -13.57 -9.36 0.72
C ILE A 86 -12.89 -8.98 -0.59
N TYR A 87 -11.68 -9.46 -0.86
CA TYR A 87 -10.95 -9.15 -2.09
C TYR A 87 -11.63 -9.74 -3.33
N CYS A 88 -12.13 -10.99 -3.26
CA CYS A 88 -12.93 -11.59 -4.33
C CYS A 88 -14.22 -10.79 -4.58
N ALA A 89 -14.92 -10.39 -3.52
CA ALA A 89 -16.13 -9.57 -3.65
C ALA A 89 -15.82 -8.21 -4.29
N LEU A 90 -14.72 -7.56 -3.90
CA LEU A 90 -14.28 -6.30 -4.52
C LEU A 90 -13.94 -6.49 -6.00
N GLY A 91 -13.21 -7.55 -6.34
CA GLY A 91 -12.85 -7.87 -7.73
C GLY A 91 -14.07 -8.15 -8.60
N VAL A 92 -15.04 -8.91 -8.09
CA VAL A 92 -16.33 -9.14 -8.77
C VAL A 92 -17.09 -7.82 -8.93
N ARG A 93 -17.11 -6.96 -7.90
CA ARG A 93 -17.77 -5.66 -7.99
C ARG A 93 -17.13 -4.75 -9.04
N LEU A 94 -15.80 -4.69 -9.11
CA LEU A 94 -15.11 -3.93 -10.15
C LEU A 94 -15.44 -4.50 -11.54
N ALA A 95 -15.35 -5.82 -11.72
CA ALA A 95 -15.62 -6.48 -13.01
C ALA A 95 -17.06 -6.27 -13.51
N LEU A 96 -18.02 -6.11 -12.60
CA LEU A 96 -19.41 -5.81 -12.92
C LEU A 96 -19.67 -4.29 -13.09
N GLN A 97 -18.87 -3.43 -12.46
CA GLN A 97 -18.94 -1.97 -12.64
C GLN A 97 -18.23 -1.49 -13.91
N GLU A 98 -17.30 -2.27 -14.47
CA GLU A 98 -16.58 -1.93 -15.70
C GLU A 98 -17.36 -2.31 -16.98
N ARG A 99 -18.68 -2.03 -16.97
CA ARG A 99 -19.63 -2.20 -18.07
C ARG A 99 -20.42 -0.92 -18.27
#